data_AF-A0A9P7FCP5-F1
#
_entry.id   AF-A0A9P7FCP5-F1
#
_cell.length_a   1.000
_cell.length_b   1.000
_cell.length_c   1.000
_cell.angle_alpha   90.00
_cell.angle_beta   90.00
_cell.angle_gamma   90.00
#
_symmetry.space_group_name_H-M   'P 1'
#
loop_
_entity.id
_entity.type
_entity.pdbx_description
1 polymer ?
#
loop_
_entity_poly.entity_id
_entity_poly.type
_entity_poly.pdbx_seq_one_letter_code
_entity_poly.pdbx_strand_id
1 'polypeptide(L)'
;YGPKGEHIIAHALEGMFRTSTLPLNAIRPLDVKKFTDFILVPYVATSAIAHRFGITIAEAHTIRLDSRSAGIDLHPALDSDEELDQIYR
;
A
#
# COMPACT_ATOMS: atom_id res chain seq x y z
N TYR A 1 -2.73 -1.74 9.43
CA TYR A 1 -2.96 -0.33 9.05
C TYR A 1 -4.18 -0.12 8.14
N GLY A 2 -4.80 -1.17 7.58
CA GLY A 2 -6.06 -1.02 6.85
C GLY A 2 -5.97 -0.05 5.65
N PRO A 3 -7.08 0.60 5.28
CA PRO A 3 -7.14 1.54 4.16
C PRO A 3 -6.11 2.69 4.25
N LYS A 4 -5.78 3.15 5.46
CA LYS A 4 -4.79 4.21 5.70
C LYS A 4 -3.38 3.80 5.26
N GLY A 5 -2.96 2.58 5.63
CA GLY A 5 -1.67 2.04 5.20
C GLY A 5 -1.59 1.84 3.69
N GLU A 6 -2.69 1.40 3.06
CA GLU A 6 -2.79 1.28 1.60
C GLU A 6 -2.65 2.65 0.93
N HIS A 7 -3.24 3.70 1.51
CA HIS A 7 -3.17 5.06 0.97
C HIS A 7 -1.75 5.65 1.04
N ILE A 8 -1.03 5.45 2.15
CA ILE A 8 0.37 5.89 2.31
C ILE A 8 1.25 5.25 1.23
N ILE A 9 1.09 3.93 1.02
CA ILE A 9 1.85 3.21 0.00
C ILE A 9 1.47 3.70 -1.40
N ALA A 10 0.17 3.84 -1.70
CA ALA A 10 -0.30 4.35 -2.98
C ALA A 10 0.27 5.74 -3.30
N HIS A 11 0.27 6.65 -2.33
CA HIS A 11 0.79 8.00 -2.51
C HIS A 11 2.31 8.01 -2.76
N ALA A 12 3.08 7.22 -2.01
CA ALA A 12 4.51 7.06 -2.25
C ALA A 12 4.79 6.50 -3.66
N LEU A 13 4.00 5.52 -4.11
CA LEU A 13 4.10 4.96 -5.45
C LEU A 13 3.76 5.99 -6.52
N GLU A 14 2.70 6.79 -6.36
CA GLU A 14 2.39 7.87 -7.30
C GLU A 14 3.56 8.85 -7.48
N GLY A 15 4.25 9.22 -6.40
CA GLY A 15 5.45 10.05 -6.46
C GLY A 15 6.59 9.40 -7.27
N MET A 16 6.79 8.09 -7.09
CA MET A 16 7.84 7.33 -7.80
C MET A 16 7.50 7.07 -9.27
N PHE A 17 6.23 6.79 -9.60
CA PHE A 17 5.81 6.48 -10.97
C PHE A 17 5.49 7.72 -11.81
N ARG A 18 5.27 8.89 -11.20
CA ARG A 18 5.16 10.17 -11.94
C ARG A 18 6.39 10.48 -12.80
N THR A 19 7.54 9.88 -12.48
CA THR A 19 8.80 10.06 -13.21
C THR A 19 9.14 8.91 -14.18
N SER A 20 8.34 7.83 -14.21
CA SER A 20 8.58 6.68 -15.08
C SER A 20 7.35 6.35 -15.94
N THR A 21 7.52 6.18 -17.24
CA THR A 21 6.46 5.69 -18.12
C THR A 21 6.19 4.21 -17.85
N LEU A 22 5.15 3.93 -17.07
CA LEU A 22 4.65 2.57 -16.91
C LEU A 22 4.12 2.08 -18.29
N PRO A 23 4.67 1.00 -18.86
CA PRO A 23 4.22 0.52 -20.17
C PRO A 23 2.79 -0.02 -20.06
N LEU A 24 1.81 0.73 -20.59
CA LEU A 24 0.38 0.41 -20.46
C LEU A 24 0.00 -0.95 -21.03
N ASN A 25 0.75 -1.45 -22.02
CA ASN A 25 0.61 -2.79 -22.57
C ASN A 25 0.98 -3.90 -21.56
N ALA A 26 1.85 -3.63 -20.59
CA ALA A 26 2.26 -4.61 -19.58
C ALA A 26 1.21 -4.80 -18.47
N ILE A 27 0.30 -3.84 -18.29
CA ILE A 27 -0.71 -3.88 -17.22
C ILE A 27 -2.13 -4.18 -17.72
N ARG A 28 -2.34 -4.22 -19.04
CA ARG A 28 -3.63 -4.62 -19.62
C ARG A 28 -4.01 -6.03 -19.16
N PRO A 29 -5.31 -6.27 -18.89
CA PRO A 29 -6.45 -5.40 -19.16
C PRO A 29 -6.72 -4.32 -18.09
N LEU A 30 -5.89 -4.23 -17.04
CA LEU A 30 -6.07 -3.25 -15.99
C LEU A 30 -5.64 -1.85 -16.45
N ASP A 31 -6.35 -0.84 -15.95
CA ASP A 31 -5.87 0.53 -15.96
C ASP A 31 -4.82 0.74 -14.86
N VAL A 32 -4.07 1.86 -14.94
CA VAL A 32 -2.99 2.17 -13.99
C VAL A 32 -3.51 2.17 -12.56
N LYS A 33 -4.71 2.73 -12.32
CA LYS A 33 -5.29 2.81 -10.97
C LYS A 33 -5.56 1.41 -10.41
N LYS A 34 -6.24 0.55 -11.17
CA LYS A 34 -6.52 -0.83 -10.75
C LYS A 34 -5.25 -1.64 -10.56
N PHE A 35 -4.27 -1.46 -11.44
CA PHE A 35 -2.97 -2.12 -11.27
C PHE A 35 -2.28 -1.68 -9.98
N THR A 36 -2.25 -0.38 -9.70
CA THR A 36 -1.67 0.16 -8.47
C THR A 36 -2.39 -0.37 -7.23
N ASP A 37 -3.72 -0.23 -7.19
CA ASP A 37 -4.52 -0.56 -6.01
C ASP A 37 -4.54 -2.06 -5.71
N PHE A 38 -4.64 -2.91 -6.73
CA PHE A 38 -4.86 -4.35 -6.55
C PHE A 38 -3.60 -5.21 -6.65
N ILE A 39 -2.53 -4.71 -7.30
CA ILE A 39 -1.31 -5.48 -7.51
C ILE A 39 -0.14 -4.82 -6.77
N LEU A 40 0.13 -3.56 -7.07
CA LEU A 40 1.35 -2.90 -6.65
C LEU A 40 1.37 -2.58 -5.15
N VAL A 41 0.31 -1.96 -4.65
CA VAL A 41 0.17 -1.64 -3.22
C VAL A 41 0.22 -2.91 -2.35
N PRO A 42 -0.54 -3.98 -2.64
CA PRO A 42 -0.45 -5.23 -1.88
C PRO A 42 0.94 -5.87 -1.94
N TYR A 43 1.57 -5.87 -3.12
CA TYR A 43 2.91 -6.43 -3.30
C TYR A 43 3.97 -5.68 -2.47
N VAL A 44 3.95 -4.35 -2.52
CA VAL A 44 4.88 -3.51 -1.76
C VAL A 44 4.66 -3.68 -0.26
N ALA A 45 3.40 -3.69 0.19
CA ALA A 45 3.06 -3.91 1.59
C ALA A 45 3.58 -5.27 2.10
N THR A 46 3.31 -6.36 1.36
CA THR A 46 3.79 -7.70 1.73
C THR A 46 5.31 -7.77 1.72
N SER A 47 5.96 -7.18 0.72
CA SER A 47 7.43 -7.17 0.62
C SER A 47 8.07 -6.39 1.76
N ALA A 48 7.49 -5.24 2.14
CA ALA A 48 7.96 -4.43 3.26
C ALA A 48 7.85 -5.19 4.60
N ILE A 49 6.74 -5.90 4.82
CA ILE A 49 6.55 -6.74 6.01
C ILE A 49 7.59 -7.87 6.02
N ALA A 50 7.74 -8.61 4.92
CA ALA A 50 8.70 -9.70 4.80
C ALA A 50 10.12 -9.23 5.11
N HIS A 51 10.53 -8.12 4.51
CA HIS A 51 11.84 -7.50 4.74
C HIS A 51 12.01 -7.04 6.20
N ARG A 52 11.00 -6.38 6.77
CA ARG A 52 11.07 -5.83 8.14
C ARG A 52 11.23 -6.91 9.21
N PHE A 53 10.61 -8.06 9.02
CA PHE A 53 10.57 -9.16 9.98
C PHE A 53 11.51 -10.32 9.62
N GLY A 54 12.15 -10.30 8.46
CA GLY A 54 13.01 -11.40 8.00
C GLY A 54 12.26 -12.71 7.77
N ILE A 55 10.99 -12.62 7.36
CA ILE A 55 10.10 -13.76 7.14
C ILE A 55 9.82 -13.99 5.65
N THR A 56 9.19 -15.11 5.32
CA THR A 56 8.81 -15.40 3.93
C THR A 56 7.70 -14.47 3.44
N ILE A 57 7.61 -14.31 2.11
CA ILE A 57 6.53 -13.56 1.47
C ILE A 57 5.14 -14.16 1.80
N ALA A 58 5.05 -15.48 1.92
CA ALA A 58 3.80 -16.16 2.26
C ALA A 58 3.34 -15.82 3.68
N GLU A 59 4.24 -15.86 4.67
CA GLU A 59 3.93 -15.46 6.05
C GLU A 59 3.58 -13.98 6.13
N ALA A 60 4.34 -13.12 5.45
CA ALA A 60 4.07 -11.69 5.39
C ALA A 60 2.73 -11.37 4.72
N HIS A 61 2.30 -12.17 3.75
CA HIS A 61 0.99 -12.03 3.11
C HIS A 61 -0.15 -12.29 4.10
N THR A 62 -0.05 -13.34 4.92
CA THR A 62 -1.03 -13.63 5.97
C THR A 62 -1.10 -12.48 6.97
N ILE A 63 0.05 -12.02 7.47
CA ILE A 63 0.12 -10.87 8.41
C ILE A 63 -0.48 -9.61 7.77
N ARG A 64 -0.26 -9.37 6.48
CA ARG A 64 -0.87 -8.24 5.77
C ARG A 64 -2.40 -8.33 5.79
N LEU A 65 -2.96 -9.51 5.50
CA LEU A 65 -4.42 -9.69 5.51
C LEU A 65 -5.00 -9.46 6.91
N ASP A 66 -4.36 -10.02 7.95
CA ASP A 66 -4.83 -9.86 9.33
C ASP A 66 -4.72 -8.40 9.81
N SER A 67 -3.60 -7.74 9.50
CA SER A 67 -3.37 -6.33 9.85
C SER A 67 -4.19 -5.34 9.01
N ARG A 68 -4.72 -5.77 7.86
CA ARG A 68 -5.70 -5.00 7.08
C ARG A 68 -7.00 -4.92 7.84
N SER A 69 -7.51 -6.07 8.29
CA SER A 69 -8.73 -6.17 9.10
C SER A 69 -8.60 -5.37 10.40
N ALA A 70 -7.52 -5.59 11.16
CA ALA A 70 -7.29 -4.86 12.41
C ALA A 70 -7.15 -3.33 12.19
N GLY A 71 -6.62 -2.91 11.04
CA GLY A 71 -6.46 -1.49 10.73
C GLY A 71 -7.77 -0.77 10.40
N ILE A 72 -8.81 -1.48 9.98
CA ILE A 72 -10.15 -0.90 9.79
C ILE A 72 -10.74 -0.52 11.16
N ASP A 73 -10.49 -1.35 12.18
CA ASP A 73 -11.00 -1.15 13.52
C ASP A 73 -10.20 -0.10 14.31
N LEU A 74 -8.88 -0.05 14.09
CA LEU A 74 -7.95 0.84 14.83
C LEU A 74 -7.86 2.26 14.26
N HIS A 75 -8.06 2.44 12.96
CA HIS A 75 -8.06 3.75 12.31
C HIS A 75 -9.27 3.86 11.38
N PRO A 76 -10.45 4.20 11.94
CA PRO A 76 -11.63 4.48 11.13
C PRO A 76 -11.31 5.55 10.08
N ALA A 77 -11.98 5.51 8.93
CA ALA A 77 -11.71 6.41 7.79
C ALA A 77 -11.89 7.93 8.09
N LEU A 78 -12.31 8.29 9.31
CA LEU A 78 -12.52 9.65 9.80
C LEU A 78 -11.52 10.05 10.89
N ASP A 79 -10.58 9.20 11.23
CA ASP A 79 -9.55 9.46 12.25
C ASP A 79 -8.50 10.39 11.63
N SER A 80 -8.58 11.70 11.94
CA SER A 80 -7.65 12.71 11.47
C SER A 80 -6.30 12.49 12.15
N ASP A 81 -5.32 12.00 11.39
CA ASP A 81 -3.99 11.74 11.91
C ASP A 81 -3.15 13.01 11.79
N GLU A 82 -3.26 13.88 12.79
CA GLU A 82 -2.55 15.17 12.85
C GLU A 82 -1.02 15.02 12.69
N GLU A 83 -0.45 13.85 13.02
CA GLU A 83 0.96 13.54 12.79
C GLU A 83 1.32 13.33 11.31
N LEU A 84 0.44 12.75 10.50
CA LEU A 84 0.67 12.64 9.05
C LEU A 84 0.52 14.00 8.37
N ASP A 85 -0.44 14.82 8.80
CA ASP A 85 -0.61 16.20 8.30
C ASP A 85 0.62 17.09 8.57
N GLN A 86 1.39 16.79 9.62
CA GLN A 86 2.65 17.47 9.91
C GLN A 86 3.81 17.03 9.01
N ILE A 87 3.78 15.82 8.43
CA ILE A 87 4.76 15.38 7.43
C ILE A 87 4.55 16.11 6.09
N TYR A 88 3.34 16.64 5.84
CA TYR A 88 2.99 17.42 4.66
C TYR A 88 3.25 18.93 4.78
N ARG A 89 3.84 19.42 5.89
CA ARG A 89 4.32 20.81 6.04
C ARG A 89 5.83 20.92 5.83
#